data_AF-A0A496Z669-F1
#
_entry.id   AF-A0A496Z669-F1
#
_cell.length_a   1.000
_cell.length_b   1.000
_cell.length_c   1.000
_cell.angle_alpha   90.00
_cell.angle_beta   90.00
_cell.angle_gamma   90.00
#
_symmetry.space_group_name_H-M   'P 1'
#
loop_
_entity.id
_entity.type
_entity.pdbx_description
1 polymer ?
#
loop_
_entity_poly.entity_id
_entity_poly.type
_entity_poly.pdbx_seq_one_letter_code
_entity_poly.pdbx_strand_id
1 'polypeptide(L)'
;GLRQGEKLYEELITEGEDVVPTDHNKIMVLKSTNGYNGYADQAAYRKWLFSKIDDLAYYAKNHDACGIKEKLAEIVPEYKMQDSDCVL
;
A
#
# COMPACT_ATOMS: atom_id res chain seq x y z
N GLY A 1 -9.88 23.69 -5.09
CA GLY A 1 -8.64 23.31 -4.40
C GLY A 1 -8.42 21.82 -4.56
N LEU A 2 -7.27 21.30 -4.11
CA LEU A 2 -7.05 19.84 -4.03
C LEU A 2 -8.16 19.19 -3.19
N ARG A 3 -8.68 18.06 -3.67
CA ARG A 3 -9.64 17.23 -2.96
C ARG A 3 -8.92 16.37 -1.92
N GLN A 4 -9.67 15.84 -0.97
CA GLN A 4 -9.14 14.89 0.02
C GLN A 4 -8.48 13.70 -0.68
N GLY A 5 -7.23 13.41 -0.33
CA GLY A 5 -6.45 12.33 -0.92
C GLY A 5 -5.73 12.68 -2.22
N GLU A 6 -5.94 13.86 -2.80
CA GLU A 6 -5.23 14.26 -4.03
C GLU A 6 -3.80 14.72 -3.74
N LYS A 7 -2.90 14.35 -4.65
CA LYS A 7 -1.54 14.89 -4.73
C LYS A 7 -1.45 15.87 -5.89
N LEU A 8 -0.63 16.92 -5.72
CA LEU A 8 -0.36 17.87 -6.80
C LEU A 8 0.61 17.29 -7.85
N TYR A 9 1.49 16.40 -7.41
CA TYR A 9 2.43 15.66 -8.22
C TYR A 9 2.45 14.21 -7.73
N GLU A 10 2.31 13.27 -8.65
CA GLU A 10 2.49 11.86 -8.36
C GLU A 10 3.98 11.50 -8.35
N GLU A 11 4.33 10.46 -7.61
CA GLU A 11 5.66 9.89 -7.66
C GLU A 11 5.89 9.14 -8.97
N LEU A 12 7.09 9.26 -9.55
CA LEU A 12 7.47 8.47 -10.73
C LEU A 12 7.68 6.99 -10.36
N ILE A 13 8.16 6.75 -9.13
CA ILE A 13 8.38 5.45 -8.49
C ILE A 13 8.22 5.59 -6.97
N THR A 14 7.91 4.50 -6.26
CA THR A 14 7.75 4.51 -4.80
C THR A 14 9.08 4.20 -4.10
N GLU A 15 9.22 4.61 -2.84
CA GLU A 15 10.37 4.26 -2.00
C GLU A 15 10.46 2.73 -1.82
N GLY A 16 11.67 2.16 -1.94
CA GLY A 16 11.88 0.71 -1.90
C GLY A 16 11.63 -0.02 -3.24
N GLU A 17 11.37 0.72 -4.32
CA GLU A 17 11.34 0.18 -5.68
C GLU A 17 12.61 0.56 -6.45
N ASP A 18 13.28 -0.44 -7.02
CA ASP A 18 14.41 -0.26 -7.93
C ASP A 18 13.96 -0.39 -9.39
N VAL A 19 14.48 0.45 -10.27
CA VAL A 19 14.11 0.49 -11.69
C VAL A 19 15.16 -0.26 -12.50
N VAL A 20 14.78 -1.42 -13.00
CA VAL A 20 15.66 -2.27 -13.81
C VAL A 20 15.31 -2.13 -15.30
N PRO A 21 16.27 -1.82 -16.18
CA PRO A 21 16.02 -1.74 -17.61
C PRO A 21 15.66 -3.12 -18.19
N THR A 22 14.85 -3.13 -19.24
CA THR A 22 14.66 -4.31 -20.11
C THR A 22 15.38 -4.10 -21.45
N ASP A 23 15.34 -5.12 -22.31
CA ASP A 23 15.89 -5.03 -23.68
C ASP A 23 15.22 -3.92 -24.52
N HIS A 24 13.98 -3.53 -24.18
CA HIS A 24 13.28 -2.45 -24.86
C HIS A 24 13.44 -1.13 -24.09
N ASN A 25 13.96 -0.10 -24.76
CA ASN A 25 14.32 1.20 -24.17
C ASN A 25 13.19 1.96 -23.45
N LYS A 26 11.92 1.65 -23.74
CA LYS A 26 10.74 2.25 -23.09
C LYS A 26 10.07 1.38 -22.04
N ILE A 27 10.58 0.17 -21.80
CA ILE A 27 10.00 -0.77 -20.83
C ILE A 27 11.01 -0.98 -19.71
N MET A 28 10.57 -0.73 -18.48
CA MET A 28 11.37 -0.91 -17.27
C MET A 28 10.60 -1.79 -16.29
N VAL A 29 11.31 -2.49 -15.41
CA VAL A 29 10.75 -3.36 -14.37
C VAL A 29 11.00 -2.70 -13.02
N LEU A 30 9.94 -2.52 -12.23
CA LEU A 30 10.06 -2.16 -10.82
C LEU A 30 10.29 -3.43 -10.01
N LYS A 31 11.38 -3.46 -9.25
CA LYS A 31 11.67 -4.54 -8.30
C LYS A 31 11.50 -4.01 -6.88
N SER A 32 10.69 -4.69 -6.10
CA SER A 32 10.63 -4.46 -4.66
C SER A 32 11.93 -4.96 -4.00
N THR A 33 12.55 -4.12 -3.19
CA THR A 33 13.68 -4.51 -2.33
C THR A 33 13.22 -5.20 -1.05
N ASN A 34 11.94 -5.05 -0.70
CA ASN A 34 11.34 -5.50 0.55
C ASN A 34 10.67 -6.87 0.36
N GLY A 35 11.46 -7.94 0.26
CA GLY A 35 11.01 -9.30 -0.07
C GLY A 35 9.63 -9.71 0.48
N TYR A 36 9.58 -10.18 1.72
CA TYR A 36 8.33 -10.58 2.37
C TYR A 36 8.02 -9.70 3.58
N ASN A 37 8.30 -8.40 3.51
CA ASN A 37 8.11 -7.45 4.62
C ASN A 37 8.67 -7.95 5.98
N GLY A 38 9.89 -8.51 5.98
CA GLY A 38 10.54 -9.04 7.18
C GLY A 38 10.11 -10.44 7.63
N TYR A 39 9.14 -11.07 6.95
CA TYR A 39 8.74 -12.45 7.25
C TYR A 39 9.73 -13.47 6.69
N ALA A 40 9.81 -14.64 7.35
CA ALA A 40 10.78 -15.69 7.03
C ALA A 40 10.62 -16.27 5.62
N ASP A 41 9.37 -16.38 5.15
CA ASP A 41 9.05 -16.91 3.83
C ASP A 41 7.71 -16.35 3.30
N GLN A 42 7.40 -16.73 2.07
CA GLN A 42 6.18 -16.32 1.38
C GLN A 42 4.91 -16.80 2.10
N ALA A 43 4.94 -18.00 2.69
CA ALA A 43 3.76 -18.59 3.32
C ALA A 43 3.41 -17.84 4.62
N ALA A 44 4.42 -17.48 5.41
CA ALA A 44 4.29 -16.69 6.62
C ALA A 44 3.75 -15.29 6.31
N TYR A 45 4.34 -14.62 5.31
CA TYR A 45 3.84 -13.31 4.85
C TYR A 45 2.41 -13.39 4.34
N ARG A 46 2.12 -14.39 3.51
CA ARG A 46 0.77 -14.61 2.98
C ARG A 46 -0.23 -14.81 4.12
N LYS A 47 0.08 -15.65 5.11
CA LYS A 47 -0.81 -15.89 6.26
C LYS A 47 -1.11 -14.60 7.01
N TRP A 48 -0.09 -13.78 7.27
CA TRP A 48 -0.28 -12.46 7.88
C TRP A 48 -1.16 -11.56 7.02
N LEU A 49 -0.81 -11.41 5.73
CA LEU A 49 -1.51 -10.52 4.80
C LEU A 49 -3.00 -10.87 4.69
N PHE A 50 -3.33 -12.16 4.53
CA PHE A 50 -4.74 -12.58 4.45
C PHE A 50 -5.51 -12.28 5.73
N SER A 51 -4.90 -12.45 6.92
CA SER A 51 -5.53 -12.04 8.17
C SER A 51 -5.82 -10.54 8.22
N LYS A 52 -4.96 -9.70 7.66
CA LYS A 52 -5.18 -8.24 7.61
C LYS A 52 -6.21 -7.84 6.56
N ILE A 53 -6.29 -8.57 5.46
CA ILE A 53 -7.33 -8.39 4.44
C ILE A 53 -8.71 -8.74 5.02
N ASP A 54 -8.81 -9.78 5.85
CA ASP A 54 -10.06 -10.12 6.53
C ASP A 54 -10.52 -9.00 7.49
N ASP A 55 -9.60 -8.43 8.27
CA ASP A 55 -9.88 -7.25 9.11
C ASP A 55 -10.34 -6.05 8.24
N LEU A 56 -9.63 -5.79 7.14
CA LEU A 56 -9.95 -4.69 6.22
C LEU A 56 -11.35 -4.86 5.61
N ALA A 57 -11.70 -6.09 5.22
CA ALA A 57 -13.03 -6.44 4.71
C ALA A 57 -14.11 -6.25 5.77
N TYR A 58 -13.81 -6.57 7.04
CA TYR A 58 -14.70 -6.28 8.16
C TYR A 58 -14.96 -4.77 8.31
N TYR A 59 -13.91 -3.93 8.34
CA TYR A 59 -14.08 -2.48 8.44
C TYR A 59 -14.83 -1.90 7.23
N ALA A 60 -14.53 -2.39 6.02
CA ALA A 60 -15.25 -2.01 4.80
C ALA A 60 -16.75 -2.35 4.88
N LYS A 61 -17.10 -3.55 5.33
CA LYS A 61 -18.50 -3.98 5.46
C LYS A 61 -19.28 -3.15 6.50
N ASN A 62 -18.59 -2.66 7.52
CA ASN A 62 -19.20 -1.84 8.56
C ASN A 62 -19.18 -0.34 8.25
N HIS A 63 -18.71 0.06 7.06
CA HIS A 63 -18.55 1.48 6.72
C HIS A 63 -17.73 2.20 7.80
N ASP A 64 -16.56 1.65 8.16
CA ASP A 64 -15.65 2.25 9.13
C ASP A 64 -14.44 2.86 8.39
N ALA A 65 -14.57 4.11 7.95
CA ALA A 65 -13.51 4.79 7.22
C ALA A 65 -12.22 4.96 8.03
N CYS A 66 -12.30 5.10 9.37
CA CYS A 66 -11.10 5.18 10.20
C CYS A 66 -10.40 3.82 10.27
N GLY A 67 -11.16 2.75 10.58
CA GLY A 67 -10.62 1.39 10.62
C GLY A 67 -10.01 0.96 9.30
N ILE A 68 -10.59 1.37 8.16
CA ILE A 68 -10.02 1.15 6.83
C ILE A 68 -8.67 1.85 6.69
N LYS A 69 -8.59 3.16 7.00
CA LYS A 69 -7.34 3.94 6.88
C LYS A 69 -6.24 3.36 7.76
N GLU A 70 -6.56 3.05 9.02
CA GLU A 70 -5.64 2.43 9.97
C GLU A 70 -5.13 1.07 9.47
N LYS A 71 -6.02 0.22 8.97
CA LYS A 71 -5.65 -1.09 8.45
C LYS A 71 -4.79 -0.98 7.18
N LEU A 72 -5.05 0.00 6.32
CA LEU A 72 -4.22 0.29 5.15
C LEU A 72 -2.81 0.73 5.55
N ALA A 73 -2.66 1.59 6.56
CA ALA A 73 -1.34 1.98 7.07
C ALA A 73 -0.57 0.81 7.71
N GLU A 74 -1.28 -0.15 8.32
CA GLU A 74 -0.66 -1.37 8.84
C GLU A 74 -0.14 -2.28 7.71
N ILE A 75 -0.91 -2.41 6.62
CA ILE A 75 -0.57 -3.29 5.49
C ILE A 75 0.49 -2.67 4.58
N VAL A 76 0.41 -1.36 4.34
CA VAL A 76 1.26 -0.60 3.43
C VAL A 76 1.95 0.51 4.23
N PRO A 77 3.17 0.28 4.75
CA PRO A 77 3.89 1.24 5.58
C PRO A 77 4.11 2.60 4.92
N GLU A 78 4.16 2.64 3.59
CA GLU A 78 4.35 3.84 2.78
C GLU A 78 3.04 4.66 2.62
N TYR A 79 1.89 4.13 3.06
CA TYR A 79 0.62 4.82 3.02
C TYR A 79 0.62 6.00 3.99
N LYS A 80 0.65 7.21 3.43
CA LYS A 80 0.55 8.46 4.19
C LYS A 80 -0.91 8.87 4.29
N MET A 81 -1.48 8.73 5.48
CA MET A 81 -2.78 9.32 5.79
C MET A 81 -2.67 10.85 5.68
N GLN A 82 -3.46 11.44 4.79
CA GLN A 82 -3.68 12.89 4.83
C GLN A 82 -4.62 13.21 5.99
N ASP A 83 -4.31 14.25 6.76
CA ASP A 83 -5.15 14.79 7.85
C ASP A 83 -6.51 15.18 7.30
N SER A 84 -7.42 14.22 7.32
CA SER A 84 -8.68 14.31 6.61
C SER A 84 -9.65 13.37 7.28
N ASP A 85 -10.85 13.87 7.52
CA ASP A 85 -11.84 13.17 8.32
C ASP A 85 -12.14 11.79 7.74
N CYS A 86 -12.51 10.86 8.62
CA CYS A 86 -13.06 9.58 8.23
C CYS A 86 -14.48 9.80 7.73
N VAL A 87 -14.62 10.08 6.44
CA VAL A 87 -15.90 10.31 5.79
C VAL A 87 -16.38 9.02 5.13
N LEU A 88 -17.70 8.77 5.20
CA LEU A 88 -18.38 7.59 4.67
C LEU A 88 -19.06 7.85 3.33
#